data_AF-A0A662W3F3-F1
#
_entry.id   AF-A0A662W3F3-F1
#
_cell.length_a   1.000
_cell.length_b   1.000
_cell.length_c   1.000
_cell.angle_alpha   90.00
_cell.angle_beta   90.00
_cell.angle_gamma   90.00
#
_symmetry.space_group_name_H-M   'P 1'
#
loop_
_entity.id
_entity.type
_entity.pdbx_description
1 polymer ?
#
loop_
_entity_poly.entity_id
_entity_poly.type
_entity_poly.pdbx_seq_one_letter_code
_entity_poly.pdbx_strand_id
1 'polypeptide(L)'
;MAIIAGREILPLAERVFDPDVLDDYREITISLAEVVGYPKMVITNIDYPSSVAAGQTFNITVYYTNEGEAGTAWIRVVDLDTGEEVVPRQTFSIDAGKSGGISISFTMPDRNVRLRIELGHVE
;
A
#
# COMPACT_ATOMS: atom_id res chain seq x y z
N MET A 1 -79.67 -36.73 -38.55
CA MET A 1 -78.69 -37.28 -39.50
C MET A 1 -77.35 -36.61 -39.17
N ALA A 2 -76.38 -37.37 -38.68
CA ALA A 2 -75.05 -36.86 -38.25
C ALA A 2 -74.11 -36.62 -39.45
N ILE A 3 -72.88 -36.14 -39.18
CA ILE A 3 -71.59 -36.14 -39.96
C ILE A 3 -71.14 -34.68 -40.29
N ILE A 4 -69.91 -34.15 -40.11
CA ILE A 4 -68.57 -34.53 -39.58
C ILE A 4 -67.78 -33.19 -39.34
N ALA A 5 -66.86 -33.17 -38.37
CA ALA A 5 -65.90 -32.08 -38.09
C ALA A 5 -64.64 -32.14 -39.00
N GLY A 6 -64.00 -31.01 -39.30
CA GLY A 6 -62.79 -30.97 -40.14
C GLY A 6 -61.91 -29.72 -40.03
N ARG A 7 -61.04 -29.71 -39.02
CA ARG A 7 -59.62 -29.26 -38.94
C ARG A 7 -59.20 -27.86 -39.47
N GLU A 8 -58.83 -26.97 -38.55
CA GLU A 8 -58.06 -25.74 -38.81
C GLU A 8 -56.58 -26.04 -39.13
N ILE A 9 -55.99 -25.31 -40.08
CA ILE A 9 -54.54 -25.20 -40.26
C ILE A 9 -54.16 -23.72 -40.36
N LEU A 10 -53.38 -23.22 -39.41
CA LEU A 10 -52.77 -21.88 -39.47
C LEU A 10 -51.41 -21.99 -40.20
N PRO A 11 -51.07 -21.07 -41.12
CA PRO A 11 -49.83 -21.16 -41.90
C PRO A 11 -48.60 -20.80 -41.04
N LEU A 12 -47.55 -21.63 -41.17
CA LEU A 12 -46.24 -21.46 -40.55
C LEU A 12 -45.62 -20.12 -40.96
N ALA A 13 -45.65 -19.12 -40.08
CA ALA A 13 -44.74 -17.99 -40.18
C ALA A 13 -43.31 -18.52 -40.03
N GLU A 14 -42.50 -18.26 -41.04
CA GLU A 14 -41.10 -18.65 -41.21
C GLU A 14 -40.27 -18.14 -40.01
N ARG A 15 -40.14 -18.99 -38.99
CA ARG A 15 -39.20 -18.77 -37.89
C ARG A 15 -37.81 -18.82 -38.50
N VAL A 16 -37.14 -17.68 -38.50
CA VAL A 16 -35.68 -17.64 -38.56
C VAL A 16 -35.20 -18.54 -37.41
N PHE A 17 -34.77 -19.74 -37.75
CA PHE A 17 -34.12 -20.64 -36.81
C PHE A 17 -32.75 -20.04 -36.54
N ASP A 18 -32.66 -19.29 -35.44
CA ASP A 18 -31.39 -19.14 -34.76
C ASP A 18 -31.01 -20.54 -34.27
N PRO A 19 -29.98 -21.19 -34.85
CA PRO A 19 -29.68 -22.60 -34.58
C PRO A 19 -29.17 -22.80 -33.15
N ASP A 20 -28.81 -21.73 -32.45
CA ASP A 20 -28.17 -21.79 -31.16
C ASP A 20 -29.21 -21.58 -30.05
N VAL A 21 -29.62 -22.69 -29.45
CA VAL A 21 -30.48 -22.68 -28.26
C VAL A 21 -29.58 -22.61 -27.03
N LEU A 22 -29.60 -21.48 -26.33
CA LEU A 22 -28.96 -21.32 -25.02
C LEU A 22 -29.75 -22.10 -23.97
N ASP A 23 -29.25 -23.28 -23.60
CA ASP A 23 -29.96 -24.18 -22.68
C ASP A 23 -29.85 -23.76 -21.20
N ASP A 24 -28.72 -23.18 -20.79
CA ASP A 24 -28.48 -22.71 -19.42
C ASP A 24 -27.35 -21.66 -19.41
N TYR A 25 -27.38 -20.73 -18.45
CA TYR A 25 -26.29 -19.80 -18.20
C TYR A 25 -26.24 -19.38 -16.75
N ARG A 26 -25.04 -19.01 -16.29
CA ARG A 26 -24.87 -18.26 -15.06
C ARG A 26 -23.95 -17.09 -15.29
N GLU A 27 -24.41 -15.94 -14.85
CA GLU A 27 -23.58 -14.76 -14.75
C GLU A 27 -22.82 -14.82 -13.43
N ILE A 28 -21.51 -14.59 -13.52
CA ILE A 28 -20.67 -14.38 -12.35
C ILE A 28 -20.08 -12.98 -12.42
N THR A 29 -19.88 -12.38 -11.27
CA THR A 29 -19.14 -11.13 -11.14
C THR A 29 -17.86 -11.43 -10.39
N ILE A 30 -16.72 -11.12 -10.99
CA ILE A 30 -15.44 -11.10 -10.31
C ILE A 30 -15.19 -9.65 -9.90
N SER A 31 -15.30 -9.38 -8.60
CA SER A 31 -14.97 -8.07 -8.06
C SER A 31 -13.45 -7.89 -8.07
N LEU A 32 -13.00 -6.70 -8.45
CA LEU A 32 -11.60 -6.29 -8.31
C LEU A 32 -11.25 -6.25 -6.81
N ALA A 33 -10.15 -6.90 -6.42
CA ALA A 33 -9.64 -6.81 -5.06
C ALA A 33 -8.93 -5.46 -4.86
N GLU A 34 -9.35 -4.69 -3.86
CA GLU A 34 -8.62 -3.49 -3.43
C GLU A 34 -7.45 -3.93 -2.56
N VAL A 35 -6.24 -3.93 -3.12
CA VAL A 35 -5.02 -4.10 -2.34
C VAL A 35 -4.71 -2.73 -1.73
N VAL A 36 -5.23 -2.46 -0.52
CA VAL A 36 -4.69 -1.36 0.29
C VAL A 36 -3.36 -1.86 0.84
N GLY A 37 -2.30 -1.74 0.04
CA GLY A 37 -0.96 -1.99 0.54
C GLY A 37 -0.44 -0.76 1.27
N TYR A 38 0.35 -0.99 2.31
CA TYR A 38 1.04 0.06 3.04
C TYR A 38 2.51 0.13 2.62
N PRO A 39 3.18 1.28 2.84
CA PRO A 39 4.62 1.35 2.68
C PRO A 39 5.35 0.32 3.53
N LYS A 40 6.26 -0.43 2.93
CA LYS A 40 7.17 -1.33 3.63
C LYS A 40 8.56 -0.69 3.63
N MET A 41 8.81 0.13 4.63
CA MET A 41 10.02 0.92 4.71
C MET A 41 11.21 0.10 5.19
N VAL A 42 12.32 0.16 4.47
CA VAL A 42 13.58 -0.50 4.80
C VAL A 42 14.69 0.53 4.85
N ILE A 43 15.39 0.63 5.98
CA ILE A 43 16.60 1.45 6.10
C ILE A 43 17.73 0.71 5.36
N THR A 44 18.35 1.39 4.40
CA THR A 44 19.42 0.81 3.57
C THR A 44 20.81 1.27 4.01
N ASN A 45 20.92 2.48 4.57
CA ASN A 45 22.16 3.00 5.12
C ASN A 45 21.89 4.14 6.12
N ILE A 46 22.85 4.43 7.00
CA ILE A 46 22.82 5.56 7.91
C ILE A 46 24.21 6.22 7.91
N ASP A 47 24.26 7.51 7.59
CA ASP A 47 25.46 8.33 7.68
C ASP A 47 25.38 9.25 8.90
N TYR A 48 26.44 9.26 9.72
CA TYR A 48 26.51 10.00 10.97
C TYR A 48 27.97 10.29 11.36
N PRO A 49 28.22 11.39 12.08
CA PRO A 49 29.56 11.68 12.60
C PRO A 49 29.95 10.68 13.69
N SER A 50 31.21 10.23 13.69
CA SER A 50 31.74 9.30 14.70
C SER A 50 31.95 9.93 16.08
N SER A 51 32.04 11.26 16.16
CA SER A 51 32.16 12.03 17.40
C SER A 51 31.65 13.45 17.23
N VAL A 52 31.00 13.98 18.27
CA VAL A 52 30.45 15.34 18.31
C VAL A 52 30.65 15.89 19.72
N ALA A 53 31.08 17.15 19.83
CA ALA A 53 31.23 17.79 21.14
C ALA A 53 29.86 18.07 21.77
N ALA A 54 29.77 17.98 23.10
CA ALA A 54 28.55 18.31 23.84
C ALA A 54 28.03 19.71 23.50
N GLY A 55 26.71 19.83 23.37
CA GLY A 55 26.01 21.07 22.99
C GLY A 55 26.05 21.39 21.49
N GLN A 56 26.86 20.69 20.68
CA GLN A 56 26.85 20.87 19.22
C GLN A 56 25.67 20.13 18.59
N THR A 57 25.07 20.75 17.57
CA THR A 57 24.05 20.10 16.74
C THR A 57 24.72 19.45 15.54
N PHE A 58 24.33 18.23 15.24
CA PHE A 58 24.81 17.49 14.08
C PHE A 58 23.64 16.85 13.34
N ASN A 59 23.92 16.38 12.12
CA ASN A 59 22.94 15.72 11.28
C ASN A 59 23.26 14.24 11.13
N ILE A 60 22.21 13.42 11.12
CA ILE A 60 22.23 12.01 10.74
C ILE A 60 21.42 11.88 9.45
N THR A 61 22.00 11.30 8.41
CA THR A 61 21.27 11.03 7.16
C THR A 61 20.86 9.57 7.11
N VAL A 62 19.55 9.32 7.08
CA VAL A 62 18.96 7.98 7.00
C VAL A 62 18.51 7.73 5.57
N TYR A 63 19.12 6.74 4.92
CA TYR A 63 18.74 6.30 3.58
C TYR A 63 17.77 5.12 3.67
N TYR A 64 16.76 5.10 2.80
CA TYR A 64 15.71 4.09 2.83
C TYR A 64 15.18 3.75 1.44
N THR A 65 14.45 2.64 1.38
CA THR A 65 13.62 2.22 0.24
C THR A 65 12.23 1.80 0.73
N ASN A 66 11.20 2.16 -0.01
CA ASN A 66 9.85 1.59 0.15
C ASN A 66 9.72 0.34 -0.72
N GLU A 67 9.69 -0.83 -0.10
CA GLU A 67 9.47 -2.12 -0.76
C GLU A 67 7.98 -2.53 -0.83
N GLY A 68 7.09 -1.68 -0.32
CA GLY A 68 5.65 -1.90 -0.32
C GLY A 68 4.95 -0.97 -1.31
N GLU A 69 3.68 -0.73 -1.06
CA GLU A 69 2.86 0.18 -1.87
C GLU A 69 3.07 1.65 -1.50
N ALA A 70 2.51 2.55 -2.29
CA ALA A 70 2.52 3.98 -2.01
C ALA A 70 1.70 4.31 -0.75
N GLY A 71 2.09 5.33 0.00
CA GLY A 71 1.35 5.76 1.18
C GLY A 71 2.11 6.72 2.07
N THR A 72 1.73 6.79 3.34
CA THR A 72 2.39 7.64 4.34
C THR A 72 3.34 6.83 5.21
N ALA A 73 4.61 7.19 5.17
CA ALA A 73 5.66 6.68 6.03
C ALA A 73 5.92 7.63 7.21
N TRP A 74 6.64 7.14 8.21
CA TRP A 74 7.12 7.96 9.31
C TRP A 74 8.51 7.54 9.78
N ILE A 75 9.22 8.50 10.37
CA ILE A 75 10.53 8.32 11.00
C ILE A 75 10.56 8.95 12.39
N ARG A 76 11.28 8.35 13.33
CA ARG A 76 11.62 8.96 14.63
C ARG A 76 12.97 8.46 15.13
N VAL A 77 13.49 9.13 16.16
CA VAL A 77 14.72 8.71 16.84
C VAL A 77 14.51 8.67 18.35
N VAL A 78 14.90 7.55 18.96
CA VAL A 78 14.80 7.30 20.39
C VAL A 78 16.20 7.15 20.98
N ASP A 79 16.46 7.80 22.10
CA ASP A 79 17.64 7.52 22.93
C ASP A 79 17.38 6.26 23.76
N LEU A 80 18.18 5.22 23.55
CA LEU A 80 18.05 3.93 24.22
C LEU A 80 18.49 3.97 25.70
N ASP A 81 19.23 4.99 26.11
CA ASP A 81 19.68 5.15 27.49
C ASP A 81 18.59 5.77 28.38
N THR A 82 17.80 6.70 27.84
CA THR A 82 16.71 7.37 28.58
C THR A 82 15.32 6.88 28.20
N GLY A 83 15.18 6.27 27.02
CA GLY A 83 13.89 5.93 26.42
C GLY A 83 13.16 7.13 25.81
N GLU A 84 13.79 8.31 25.78
CA GLU A 84 13.17 9.53 25.26
C GLU A 84 13.20 9.58 23.73
N GLU A 85 12.11 10.07 23.14
CA GLU A 85 12.06 10.39 21.72
C GLU A 85 12.77 11.72 21.48
N VAL A 86 14.04 11.66 21.09
CA VAL A 86 14.90 12.83 20.89
C VAL A 86 14.62 13.54 19.57
N VAL A 87 14.02 12.83 18.61
CA VAL A 87 13.50 13.40 17.37
C VAL A 87 12.07 12.90 17.24
N PRO A 88 11.08 13.82 17.37
CA PRO A 88 9.68 13.47 17.26
C PRO A 88 9.34 12.79 15.93
N ARG A 89 8.32 11.95 15.94
CA ARG A 89 7.76 11.31 14.75
C ARG A 89 7.43 12.33 13.67
N GLN A 90 8.05 12.18 12.52
CA GLN A 90 7.79 12.96 11.31
C GLN A 90 7.18 12.04 10.25
N THR A 91 6.13 12.50 9.58
CA THR A 91 5.45 11.76 8.51
C THR A 91 5.79 12.32 7.15
N PHE A 92 5.84 11.47 6.13
CA PHE A 92 6.05 11.88 4.74
C PHE A 92 5.36 10.91 3.78
N SER A 93 4.93 11.40 2.63
CA SER A 93 4.40 10.56 1.55
C SER A 93 5.52 9.92 0.75
N ILE A 94 5.30 8.69 0.29
CA ILE A 94 6.28 7.96 -0.54
C ILE A 94 5.56 7.04 -1.52
N ASP A 95 6.03 7.00 -2.77
CA ASP A 95 5.51 6.08 -3.77
C ASP A 95 6.10 4.67 -3.59
N ALA A 96 5.42 3.67 -4.16
CA ALA A 96 5.90 2.29 -4.23
C ALA A 96 7.28 2.22 -4.91
N GLY A 97 8.20 1.43 -4.35
CA GLY A 97 9.53 1.20 -4.92
C GLY A 97 10.50 2.39 -4.84
N LYS A 98 10.12 3.51 -4.23
CA LYS A 98 11.00 4.69 -4.15
C LYS A 98 12.01 4.60 -3.02
N SER A 99 13.20 5.13 -3.30
CA SER A 99 14.26 5.33 -2.32
C SER A 99 14.47 6.83 -2.05
N GLY A 100 15.00 7.14 -0.88
CA GLY A 100 15.27 8.52 -0.46
C GLY A 100 16.25 8.61 0.69
N GLY A 101 16.50 9.85 1.12
CA GLY A 101 17.31 10.16 2.29
C GLY A 101 16.65 11.26 3.11
N ILE A 102 16.57 11.08 4.43
CA ILE A 102 16.09 12.09 5.37
C ILE A 102 17.25 12.50 6.28
N SER A 103 17.49 13.80 6.38
CA SER A 103 18.45 14.38 7.32
C SER A 103 17.74 14.76 8.61
N ILE A 104 18.27 14.30 9.73
CA ILE A 104 17.73 14.52 11.08
C ILE A 104 18.75 15.28 11.90
N SER A 105 18.35 16.40 12.51
CA SER A 105 19.20 17.18 13.41
C SER A 105 19.03 16.75 14.86
N PHE A 106 20.15 16.55 15.56
CA PHE A 106 20.18 16.20 16.99
C PHE A 106 21.30 16.99 17.69
N THR A 107 21.02 17.51 18.88
CA THR A 107 22.00 18.21 19.71
C THR A 107 22.62 17.23 20.70
N MET A 108 23.95 17.09 20.64
CA MET A 108 24.68 16.14 21.48
C MET A 108 24.57 16.55 22.96
N PRO A 109 24.07 15.68 23.86
CA PRO A 109 24.07 15.97 25.30
C PRO A 109 25.49 15.86 25.89
N ASP A 110 25.64 16.22 27.16
CA ASP A 110 26.90 16.06 27.91
C ASP A 110 27.14 14.61 28.37
N ARG A 111 26.97 13.66 27.44
CA ARG A 111 27.21 12.23 27.61
C ARG A 111 27.21 11.52 26.26
N ASN A 112 27.69 10.28 26.24
CA ASN A 112 27.46 9.38 25.11
C ASN A 112 25.97 9.04 24.98
N VAL A 113 25.52 8.82 23.75
CA VAL A 113 24.14 8.44 23.42
C VAL A 113 24.13 7.17 22.59
N ARG A 114 23.14 6.30 22.82
CA ARG A 114 22.82 5.17 21.95
C ARG A 114 21.49 5.44 21.28
N LEU A 115 21.50 5.75 19.98
CA LEU A 115 20.28 6.10 19.25
C LEU A 115 19.69 4.89 18.51
N ARG A 116 18.37 4.77 18.54
CA ARG A 116 17.60 3.87 17.67
C ARG A 116 16.78 4.72 16.70
N ILE A 117 17.03 4.54 15.41
CA ILE A 117 16.24 5.13 14.34
C ILE A 117 15.13 4.13 14.00
N GLU A 118 13.90 4.61 13.98
CA GLU A 118 12.72 3.81 13.65
C GLU A 118 12.05 4.41 12.42
N LEU A 119 11.68 3.52 11.49
CA LEU A 119 11.02 3.86 10.23
C LEU A 119 9.83 2.92 10.04
N GLY A 120 8.67 3.44 9.63
CA GLY A 120 7.46 2.65 9.47
C GLY A 120 6.41 3.34 8.60
N HIS A 121 5.15 2.85 8.65
CA HIS A 121 4.02 3.41 7.91
C HIS A 121 2.82 3.77 8.81
N VAL A 122 1.90 4.52 8.22
CA VAL A 122 0.56 4.80 8.76
C VAL A 122 -0.43 3.87 8.04
N GLU A 123 -1.28 3.21 8.82
CA GLU A 123 -2.37 2.35 8.34
C GLU A 123 -3.66 3.12 8.06
#